data_AF-A0A1H3UML7-F1
#
_entry.id   AF-A0A1H3UML7-F1
#
_cell.length_a   1.000
_cell.length_b   1.000
_cell.length_c   1.000
_cell.angle_alpha   90.00
_cell.angle_beta   90.00
_cell.angle_gamma   90.00
#
_symmetry.space_group_name_H-M   'P 1'
#
loop_
_entity.id
_entity.type
_entity.pdbx_description
1 polymer ?
#
loop_
_entity_poly.entity_id
_entity_poly.type
_entity_poly.pdbx_seq_one_letter_code
_entity_poly.pdbx_strand_id
1 'polypeptide(L)'
;MSLAGNRNARRVVLRRIRAALVAVAVAATCLVAWAAPAQALPLSVTVTIVRVAECCPGGPIDVTSDADFYGRTTIAGNSTDFGEIEDKSIITPDWKATETVDHSNATTDVKIEIFDEDDGLNFRDNQIDLTNNDADRAVNFSIDLHPEDSRCYFTGDVSGPCGAEVTTQGNADDGDVGDMILMVEVNEPAQAPGRHVRCLHSPLWPQPGESVTITAEAFGDQSDGGPLPQLISDQLDIFFSTDGGATRQKIGGSGRQTTFSASRTAGAAGSTFSYSCLAIDRLEPVDSGWHTVQVGDPPQGRAVPVLLSGARESALDVVLFPATTNVRSQPNNPSNTSLLTFPVYSGPKDSNFLNHAHTAVAELMREQLVLDNQRHINVWIALDPAATGGFRDLRNGDGIDDTCQHQPPANLGVDYGFANVRAILHPATPPPGNANTLRECAFGGVLSAEAGETGVFIHEVGHAGFGLADEYCCDGGYFQTDDAPNVYLSSNACVNDVGNLGGTAAQCRGMDSVFDTDTNFDFWVSDPASNDLMNDNDFARRADRRRMTFVFGLCDQAKC
;
A
#
# COMPACT_ATOMS: atom_id res chain seq x y z
N MET A 1 52.66 -9.27 -73.82
CA MET A 1 53.44 -9.32 -72.55
C MET A 1 52.46 -9.12 -71.41
N SER A 2 52.26 -10.17 -70.61
CA SER A 2 51.19 -10.30 -69.63
C SER A 2 51.62 -9.76 -68.26
N LEU A 3 50.80 -8.89 -67.68
CA LEU A 3 50.93 -8.34 -66.32
C LEU A 3 50.51 -9.41 -65.29
N ALA A 4 51.46 -10.26 -64.88
CA ALA A 4 51.32 -11.14 -63.72
C ALA A 4 51.69 -10.38 -62.43
N GLY A 5 50.88 -9.39 -62.07
CA GLY A 5 51.02 -8.60 -60.84
C GLY A 5 50.41 -9.28 -59.62
N ASN A 6 51.21 -10.15 -58.98
CA ASN A 6 51.27 -10.38 -57.53
C ASN A 6 49.94 -10.45 -56.73
N ARG A 7 49.13 -11.49 -56.99
CA ARG A 7 47.91 -11.81 -56.20
C ARG A 7 48.19 -12.30 -54.77
N ASN A 8 49.44 -12.65 -54.43
CA ASN A 8 49.77 -13.22 -53.13
C ASN A 8 49.95 -12.17 -52.03
N ALA A 9 50.42 -10.96 -52.36
CA ALA A 9 50.59 -9.89 -51.37
C ALA A 9 49.25 -9.39 -50.79
N ARG A 10 48.18 -9.30 -51.62
CA ARG A 10 46.85 -8.86 -51.16
C ARG A 10 46.16 -9.86 -50.22
N ARG A 11 46.42 -11.16 -50.38
CA ARG A 11 45.81 -12.20 -49.51
C ARG A 11 46.40 -12.21 -48.09
N VAL A 12 47.68 -11.86 -47.94
CA VAL A 12 48.33 -11.81 -46.62
C VAL A 12 47.89 -10.58 -45.83
N VAL A 13 47.74 -9.43 -46.48
CA VAL A 13 47.26 -8.19 -45.84
C VAL A 13 45.81 -8.33 -45.36
N LEU A 14 44.92 -8.92 -46.18
CA LEU A 14 43.52 -9.16 -45.78
C LEU A 14 43.36 -10.17 -44.63
N ARG A 15 44.25 -11.17 -44.51
CA ARG A 15 44.23 -12.10 -43.36
C ARG A 15 44.68 -11.43 -42.06
N ARG A 16 45.66 -10.52 -42.12
CA ARG A 16 46.12 -9.76 -40.94
C ARG A 16 45.10 -8.72 -40.48
N ILE A 17 44.38 -8.08 -41.42
CA ILE A 17 43.29 -7.15 -41.09
C ILE A 17 42.08 -7.87 -40.48
N ARG A 18 41.72 -9.06 -40.99
CA ARG A 18 40.63 -9.87 -40.40
C ARG A 18 40.99 -10.43 -39.02
N ALA A 19 42.24 -10.85 -38.80
CA ALA A 19 42.70 -11.30 -37.47
C ALA A 19 42.72 -10.14 -36.45
N ALA A 20 43.12 -8.93 -36.88
CA ALA A 20 43.08 -7.75 -36.03
C ALA A 20 41.64 -7.30 -35.70
N LEU A 21 40.71 -7.37 -36.65
CA LEU A 21 39.29 -7.04 -36.42
C LEU A 21 38.58 -8.06 -35.50
N VAL A 22 38.94 -9.35 -35.59
CA VAL A 22 38.41 -10.36 -34.66
C VAL A 22 39.00 -10.20 -33.25
N ALA A 23 40.29 -9.83 -33.12
CA ALA A 23 40.88 -9.55 -31.81
C ALA A 23 40.29 -8.31 -31.13
N VAL A 24 39.95 -7.26 -31.89
CA VAL A 24 39.25 -6.07 -31.38
C VAL A 24 37.79 -6.38 -31.05
N ALA A 25 37.11 -7.23 -31.82
CA ALA A 25 35.74 -7.65 -31.52
C ALA A 25 35.65 -8.55 -30.27
N VAL A 26 36.64 -9.43 -30.04
CA VAL A 26 36.68 -10.28 -28.83
C VAL A 26 37.11 -9.48 -27.59
N ALA A 27 37.99 -8.48 -27.74
CA ALA A 27 38.34 -7.55 -26.65
C ALA A 27 37.19 -6.59 -26.29
N ALA A 28 36.32 -6.24 -27.24
CA ALA A 28 35.13 -5.43 -26.99
C ALA A 28 33.97 -6.21 -26.31
N THR A 29 33.94 -7.54 -26.41
CA THR A 29 32.95 -8.39 -25.72
C THR A 29 33.37 -8.89 -24.33
N CYS A 30 34.59 -8.57 -23.87
CA CYS A 30 35.06 -8.88 -22.52
C CYS A 30 35.12 -7.65 -21.60
N LEU A 31 34.37 -6.59 -21.92
CA LEU A 31 33.88 -5.69 -20.89
C LEU A 31 32.78 -6.44 -20.14
N VAL A 32 33.21 -7.33 -19.23
CA VAL A 32 32.41 -7.71 -18.09
C VAL A 32 32.04 -6.38 -17.44
N ALA A 33 30.79 -5.96 -17.62
CA ALA A 33 30.24 -4.92 -16.77
C ALA A 33 30.49 -5.43 -15.35
N TRP A 34 31.44 -4.82 -14.67
CA TRP A 34 31.56 -4.97 -13.23
C TRP A 34 30.21 -4.47 -12.75
N ALA A 35 29.31 -5.41 -12.43
CA ALA A 35 28.11 -5.07 -11.69
C ALA A 35 28.64 -4.24 -10.53
N ALA A 36 28.23 -2.97 -10.45
CA ALA A 36 28.46 -2.21 -9.25
C ALA A 36 28.00 -3.12 -8.09
N PRO A 37 28.76 -3.21 -6.99
CA PRO A 37 28.26 -3.92 -5.81
C PRO A 37 26.84 -3.42 -5.60
N ALA A 38 25.88 -4.35 -5.52
CA ALA A 38 24.48 -4.01 -5.33
C ALA A 38 24.44 -3.02 -4.16
N GLN A 39 24.15 -1.75 -4.45
CA GLN A 39 23.98 -0.77 -3.40
C GLN A 39 22.74 -1.24 -2.64
N ALA A 40 22.96 -1.60 -1.38
CA ALA A 40 21.92 -1.86 -0.41
C ALA A 40 20.86 -0.77 -0.50
N LEU A 41 19.59 -1.16 -0.49
CA LEU A 41 18.47 -0.24 -0.47
C LEU A 41 18.40 0.39 0.92
N PRO A 42 18.57 1.72 1.05
CA PRO A 42 18.65 2.35 2.35
C PRO A 42 17.24 2.50 2.97
N LEU A 43 16.99 1.88 4.13
CA LEU A 43 15.92 2.28 5.05
C LEU A 43 16.51 3.25 6.08
N SER A 44 15.73 4.21 6.55
CA SER A 44 16.12 5.08 7.68
C SER A 44 15.44 4.60 8.96
N VAL A 45 16.21 4.07 9.90
CA VAL A 45 15.74 3.71 11.24
C VAL A 45 16.02 4.88 12.17
N THR A 46 14.99 5.36 12.87
CA THR A 46 15.11 6.40 13.90
C THR A 46 14.68 5.83 15.24
N VAL A 47 15.52 6.00 16.26
CA VAL A 47 15.21 5.69 17.65
C VAL A 47 15.19 6.99 18.43
N THR A 48 14.06 7.28 19.08
CA THR A 48 13.85 8.47 19.90
C THR A 48 13.76 8.07 21.37
N ILE A 49 14.61 8.64 22.22
CA ILE A 49 14.50 8.55 23.67
C ILE A 49 13.69 9.75 24.14
N VAL A 50 12.44 9.49 24.53
CA VAL A 50 11.46 10.53 24.86
C VAL A 50 11.62 11.00 26.30
N ARG A 51 11.87 10.05 27.23
CA ARG A 51 12.04 10.32 28.65
C ARG A 51 13.03 9.34 29.28
N VAL A 52 13.82 9.84 30.22
CA VAL A 52 14.63 9.05 31.16
C VAL A 52 14.34 9.57 32.56
N ALA A 53 14.27 8.66 33.54
CA ALA A 53 14.11 9.03 34.94
C ALA A 53 14.80 8.04 35.86
N GLU A 54 15.23 8.54 37.01
CA GLU A 54 15.57 7.72 38.17
C GLU A 54 14.31 7.01 38.67
N CYS A 55 14.38 5.72 38.96
CA CYS A 55 13.22 4.93 39.31
C CYS A 55 13.44 3.99 40.51
N CYS A 56 12.39 3.76 41.30
CA CYS A 56 12.40 2.90 42.48
C CYS A 56 12.10 1.43 42.08
N PRO A 57 12.83 0.42 42.63
CA PRO A 57 13.15 0.25 44.06
C PRO A 57 14.62 0.43 44.46
N GLY A 58 15.50 0.86 43.55
CA GLY A 58 16.96 0.93 43.78
C GLY A 58 17.43 2.04 44.74
N GLY A 59 16.73 3.18 44.78
CA GLY A 59 17.19 4.39 45.46
C GLY A 59 17.58 5.47 44.45
N PRO A 60 18.09 6.62 44.89
CA PRO A 60 18.61 7.64 43.97
C PRO A 60 19.90 7.12 43.33
N ILE A 61 20.12 7.47 42.05
CA ILE A 61 21.28 7.01 41.28
C ILE A 61 22.54 7.67 41.84
N ASP A 62 22.46 8.99 42.08
CA ASP A 62 23.43 9.71 42.92
C ASP A 62 22.90 9.92 44.35
N VAL A 63 23.75 9.67 45.33
CA VAL A 63 23.45 9.90 46.76
C VAL A 63 23.71 11.34 47.20
N THR A 64 24.41 12.14 46.40
CA THR A 64 24.79 13.52 46.70
C THR A 64 24.03 14.59 45.90
N SER A 65 23.54 14.23 44.72
CA SER A 65 22.84 15.11 43.76
C SER A 65 21.66 14.36 43.11
N ASP A 66 20.95 15.04 42.21
CA ASP A 66 20.11 14.37 41.22
C ASP A 66 21.02 13.88 40.06
N ALA A 67 20.63 12.84 39.31
CA ALA A 67 21.43 12.31 38.20
C ALA A 67 21.79 13.32 37.09
N ASP A 68 22.96 13.09 36.46
CA ASP A 68 23.56 13.77 35.32
C ASP A 68 23.50 12.86 34.08
N PHE A 69 22.34 12.83 33.42
CA PHE A 69 22.09 11.86 32.36
C PHE A 69 22.83 12.18 31.05
N TYR A 70 23.50 11.19 30.49
CA TYR A 70 23.88 11.14 29.07
C TYR A 70 23.62 9.76 28.48
N GLY A 71 23.69 9.64 27.14
CA GLY A 71 23.30 8.39 26.49
C GLY A 71 24.01 8.11 25.19
N ARG A 72 23.98 6.84 24.79
CA ARG A 72 24.43 6.33 23.50
C ARG A 72 23.36 5.42 22.92
N THR A 73 23.03 5.63 21.66
CA THR A 73 22.23 4.68 20.88
C THR A 73 23.06 4.14 19.74
N THR A 74 23.13 2.82 19.60
CA THR A 74 23.80 2.12 18.50
C THR A 74 22.76 1.42 17.64
N ILE A 75 22.73 1.72 16.35
CA ILE A 75 21.82 1.10 15.36
C ILE A 75 22.69 0.48 14.27
N ALA A 76 22.49 -0.81 13.97
CA ALA A 76 23.27 -1.55 12.97
C ALA A 76 24.81 -1.44 13.16
N GLY A 77 25.27 -1.24 14.40
CA GLY A 77 26.69 -1.08 14.75
C GLY A 77 27.23 0.36 14.66
N ASN A 78 26.43 1.34 14.23
CA ASN A 78 26.80 2.76 14.24
C ASN A 78 26.24 3.44 15.50
N SER A 79 27.09 4.15 16.24
CA SER A 79 26.72 4.79 17.51
C SER A 79 26.51 6.29 17.36
N THR A 80 25.46 6.80 18.00
CA THR A 80 25.22 8.22 18.25
C THR A 80 25.32 8.47 19.75
N ASP A 81 26.23 9.34 20.16
CA ASP A 81 26.36 9.82 21.53
C ASP A 81 25.52 11.11 21.70
N PHE A 82 24.81 11.21 22.82
CA PHE A 82 24.04 12.39 23.19
C PHE A 82 24.78 13.21 24.25
N GLY A 83 24.53 14.52 24.24
CA GLY A 83 25.10 15.42 25.25
C GLY A 83 24.43 15.22 26.61
N GLU A 84 25.16 15.60 27.64
CA GLU A 84 24.79 15.55 29.05
C GLU A 84 23.64 16.50 29.40
N ILE A 85 22.83 16.11 30.39
CA ILE A 85 21.85 16.96 31.07
C ILE A 85 22.04 16.80 32.58
N GLU A 86 22.60 17.83 33.20
CA GLU A 86 22.95 17.87 34.62
C GLU A 86 21.74 18.06 35.57
N ASP A 87 21.90 17.56 36.80
CA ASP A 87 21.13 17.83 38.02
C ASP A 87 19.63 17.58 37.88
N LYS A 88 19.22 16.44 37.30
CA LYS A 88 17.81 16.11 37.12
C LYS A 88 17.50 14.64 37.30
N SER A 89 16.64 14.36 38.27
CA SER A 89 16.02 13.04 38.46
C SER A 89 15.10 12.57 37.31
N ILE A 90 14.63 13.49 36.44
CA ILE A 90 13.81 13.19 35.25
C ILE A 90 14.15 14.14 34.11
N ILE A 91 14.39 13.59 32.92
CA ILE A 91 14.61 14.36 31.68
C ILE A 91 13.66 13.92 30.56
N THR A 92 13.30 14.85 29.69
CA THR A 92 12.55 14.58 28.43
C THR A 92 13.37 15.11 27.25
N PRO A 93 14.44 14.42 26.86
CA PRO A 93 15.48 15.01 26.03
C PRO A 93 15.14 15.07 24.53
N ASP A 94 14.21 14.23 24.05
CA ASP A 94 13.96 14.01 22.61
C ASP A 94 15.26 13.65 21.84
N TRP A 95 16.10 12.81 22.45
CA TRP A 95 17.36 12.36 21.84
C TRP A 95 17.08 11.39 20.70
N LYS A 96 17.60 11.71 19.50
CA LYS A 96 17.34 10.95 18.26
C LYS A 96 18.62 10.41 17.65
N ALA A 97 18.66 9.10 17.47
CA ALA A 97 19.65 8.44 16.63
C ALA A 97 18.97 7.97 15.35
N THR A 98 19.53 8.33 14.20
CA THR A 98 19.03 7.93 12.89
C THR A 98 20.14 7.28 12.10
N GLU A 99 19.90 6.07 11.63
CA GLU A 99 20.86 5.32 10.83
C GLU A 99 20.21 4.76 9.57
N THR A 100 21.04 4.69 8.53
CA THR A 100 20.65 4.04 7.29
C THR A 100 20.99 2.55 7.36
N VAL A 101 19.97 1.70 7.28
CA VAL A 101 20.13 0.25 7.31
C VAL A 101 19.79 -0.37 5.96
N ASP A 102 20.36 -1.55 5.70
CA ASP A 102 20.11 -2.28 4.47
C ASP A 102 18.73 -2.95 4.51
N HIS A 103 17.83 -2.52 3.63
CA HIS A 103 16.49 -3.10 3.43
C HIS A 103 16.51 -4.57 2.98
N SER A 104 17.67 -5.16 2.68
CA SER A 104 17.75 -6.61 2.41
C SER A 104 17.87 -7.45 3.68
N ASN A 105 18.16 -6.84 4.83
CA ASN A 105 18.25 -7.54 6.12
C ASN A 105 16.87 -7.77 6.72
N ALA A 106 16.62 -8.98 7.23
CA ALA A 106 15.37 -9.30 7.92
C ALA A 106 15.13 -8.38 9.14
N THR A 107 16.20 -8.16 9.91
CA THR A 107 16.15 -7.32 11.12
C THR A 107 17.36 -6.41 11.21
N THR A 108 17.30 -5.42 12.10
CA THR A 108 18.45 -4.62 12.51
C THR A 108 18.49 -4.47 14.03
N ASP A 109 19.69 -4.58 14.61
CA ASP A 109 19.86 -4.54 16.05
C ASP A 109 20.06 -3.09 16.53
N VAL A 110 19.45 -2.81 17.68
CA VAL A 110 19.57 -1.57 18.42
C VAL A 110 20.04 -1.85 19.83
N LYS A 111 20.97 -1.02 20.31
CA LYS A 111 21.44 -0.99 21.70
C LYS A 111 21.35 0.43 22.23
N ILE A 112 20.70 0.63 23.37
CA ILE A 112 20.63 1.91 24.07
C ILE A 112 21.34 1.78 25.42
N GLU A 113 22.23 2.72 25.70
CA GLU A 113 22.98 2.82 26.94
C GLU A 113 22.76 4.22 27.52
N ILE A 114 22.35 4.30 28.78
CA ILE A 114 22.24 5.56 29.52
C ILE A 114 23.22 5.50 30.69
N PHE A 115 23.83 6.63 30.98
CA PHE A 115 24.83 6.78 32.01
C PHE A 115 24.49 7.98 32.88
N ASP A 116 24.96 7.91 34.11
CA ASP A 116 25.07 9.02 35.04
C ASP A 116 26.52 9.49 35.03
N GLU A 117 26.76 10.77 34.75
CA GLU A 117 28.10 11.36 34.82
C GLU A 117 28.41 11.71 36.28
N ASP A 118 29.52 11.19 36.81
CA ASP A 118 29.91 11.43 38.19
C ASP A 118 31.14 12.34 38.24
N ASP A 119 30.98 13.58 38.72
CA ASP A 119 32.10 14.48 38.87
C ASP A 119 32.93 14.25 40.16
N GLY A 120 34.23 14.55 40.10
CA GLY A 120 35.10 14.60 41.28
C GLY A 120 35.40 13.27 42.01
N LEU A 121 34.77 13.05 43.18
CA LEU A 121 35.09 11.97 44.14
C LEU A 121 34.15 10.74 44.04
N ASN A 122 33.20 10.71 43.11
CA ASN A 122 32.29 9.57 42.91
C ASN A 122 32.85 8.49 41.96
N PHE A 123 34.03 8.75 41.41
CA PHE A 123 34.99 7.79 40.84
C PHE A 123 34.61 6.99 39.57
N ARG A 124 33.37 6.91 39.08
CA ARG A 124 33.04 6.38 37.73
C ARG A 124 31.66 6.81 37.27
N ASP A 125 31.52 7.10 35.98
CA ASP A 125 30.21 7.14 35.33
C ASP A 125 29.55 5.76 35.44
N ASN A 126 28.36 5.74 36.05
CA ASN A 126 27.60 4.52 36.26
C ASN A 126 26.60 4.34 35.12
N GLN A 127 26.70 3.21 34.42
CA GLN A 127 25.67 2.86 33.45
C GLN A 127 24.37 2.57 34.19
N ILE A 128 23.29 3.22 33.83
CA ILE A 128 21.98 3.05 34.48
C ILE A 128 21.36 1.75 33.97
N ASP A 129 20.86 0.95 34.89
CA ASP A 129 20.08 -0.23 34.55
C ASP A 129 18.67 0.17 34.09
N LEU A 130 18.35 -0.23 32.87
CA LEU A 130 17.08 0.02 32.19
C LEU A 130 16.36 -1.27 31.78
N THR A 131 16.89 -2.43 32.16
CA THR A 131 16.33 -3.72 31.77
C THR A 131 15.88 -4.54 32.98
N ASN A 132 15.04 -5.54 32.76
CA ASN A 132 14.66 -6.49 33.80
C ASN A 132 15.65 -7.66 33.95
N ASN A 133 16.85 -7.53 33.39
CA ASN A 133 17.87 -8.55 33.31
C ASN A 133 19.16 -8.07 33.98
N ASP A 134 19.40 -8.48 35.22
CA ASP A 134 20.56 -8.09 36.04
C ASP A 134 21.94 -8.33 35.39
N ALA A 135 22.01 -9.12 34.30
CA ALA A 135 23.25 -9.36 33.55
C ALA A 135 23.56 -8.29 32.49
N ASP A 136 22.61 -7.43 32.13
CA ASP A 136 22.77 -6.38 31.13
C ASP A 136 22.02 -5.10 31.52
N ARG A 137 22.72 -3.97 31.48
CA ARG A 137 22.13 -2.65 31.75
C ARG A 137 21.71 -1.92 30.49
N ALA A 138 22.22 -2.37 29.34
CA ALA A 138 21.84 -1.80 28.05
C ALA A 138 20.52 -2.38 27.58
N VAL A 139 19.68 -1.56 26.98
CA VAL A 139 18.44 -2.02 26.35
C VAL A 139 18.78 -2.50 24.94
N ASN A 140 18.66 -3.81 24.69
CA ASN A 140 18.90 -4.42 23.40
C ASN A 140 17.60 -4.91 22.77
N PHE A 141 17.39 -4.60 21.51
CA PHE A 141 16.28 -5.14 20.74
C PHE A 141 16.62 -5.23 19.26
N SER A 142 15.93 -6.11 18.55
CA SER A 142 15.99 -6.23 17.10
C SER A 142 14.71 -5.68 16.50
N ILE A 143 14.84 -4.81 15.50
CA ILE A 143 13.74 -4.23 14.74
C ILE A 143 13.50 -5.14 13.53
N ASP A 144 12.27 -5.60 13.37
CA ASP A 144 11.81 -6.25 12.14
C ASP A 144 11.65 -5.20 11.03
N LEU A 145 12.48 -5.31 10.00
CA LEU A 145 12.46 -4.43 8.83
C LEU A 145 11.42 -4.87 7.79
N HIS A 146 10.78 -6.03 7.98
CA HIS A 146 9.83 -6.64 7.04
C HIS A 146 8.61 -7.23 7.78
N PRO A 147 7.90 -6.43 8.58
CA PRO A 147 6.78 -6.92 9.38
C PRO A 147 5.69 -7.54 8.49
N GLU A 148 5.21 -8.73 8.86
CA GLU A 148 4.13 -9.46 8.17
C GLU A 148 2.81 -8.65 8.09
N ASP A 149 2.65 -7.66 9.00
CA ASP A 149 1.47 -6.81 9.19
C ASP A 149 1.70 -5.32 8.87
N SER A 150 2.84 -4.98 8.24
CA SER A 150 3.18 -3.63 7.73
C SER A 150 3.38 -2.52 8.76
N ARG A 151 3.27 -2.86 10.04
CA ARG A 151 3.79 -2.04 11.13
C ARG A 151 5.10 -2.65 11.56
N CYS A 152 6.19 -1.90 11.37
CA CYS A 152 7.48 -2.25 11.94
C CYS A 152 7.27 -2.64 13.41
N TYR A 153 7.89 -3.74 13.85
CA TYR A 153 7.77 -4.24 15.21
C TYR A 153 9.17 -4.56 15.72
N PHE A 154 9.43 -4.31 16.99
CA PHE A 154 10.73 -4.62 17.58
C PHE A 154 10.57 -5.55 18.79
N THR A 155 11.57 -6.41 18.99
CA THR A 155 11.58 -7.43 20.03
C THR A 155 12.94 -7.51 20.72
N GLY A 156 12.94 -7.80 22.02
CA GLY A 156 14.14 -7.85 22.84
C GLY A 156 13.83 -7.55 24.30
N ASP A 157 14.72 -6.83 24.97
CA ASP A 157 14.52 -6.34 26.35
C ASP A 157 13.28 -5.44 26.45
N VAL A 158 12.97 -4.76 25.35
CA VAL A 158 11.74 -3.99 25.14
C VAL A 158 11.10 -4.44 23.84
N SER A 159 9.76 -4.46 23.79
CA SER A 159 9.02 -4.88 22.60
C SER A 159 7.79 -4.01 22.37
N GLY A 160 7.50 -3.71 21.11
CA GLY A 160 6.32 -2.94 20.74
C GLY A 160 6.28 -2.61 19.24
N PRO A 161 5.15 -2.02 18.79
CA PRO A 161 5.05 -1.52 17.43
C PRO A 161 5.86 -0.23 17.28
N CYS A 162 6.43 -0.02 16.10
CA CYS A 162 7.06 1.24 15.71
C CYS A 162 6.00 2.37 15.68
N GLY A 163 6.40 3.58 16.01
CA GLY A 163 5.54 4.76 16.18
C GLY A 163 4.81 4.83 17.53
N ALA A 164 4.92 3.81 18.38
CA ALA A 164 4.39 3.85 19.75
C ALA A 164 5.47 4.18 20.77
N GLU A 165 5.10 4.92 21.81
CA GLU A 165 5.92 5.07 23.01
C GLU A 165 5.88 3.77 23.82
N VAL A 166 7.05 3.21 24.10
CA VAL A 166 7.22 1.99 24.89
C VAL A 166 8.10 2.29 26.09
N THR A 167 7.71 1.76 27.26
CA THR A 167 8.42 1.95 28.52
C THR A 167 9.24 0.71 28.86
N THR A 168 10.46 0.91 29.34
CA THR A 168 11.29 -0.11 29.98
C THR A 168 11.79 0.38 31.33
N GLN A 169 12.10 -0.55 32.24
CA GLN A 169 12.52 -0.25 33.61
C GLN A 169 13.58 -1.25 34.07
N GLY A 170 14.61 -0.73 34.73
CA GLY A 170 15.65 -1.49 35.41
C GLY A 170 15.14 -2.29 36.61
N ASN A 171 15.89 -3.31 37.03
CA ASN A 171 15.59 -4.09 38.23
C ASN A 171 16.82 -4.43 39.09
N ALA A 172 17.98 -3.85 38.80
CA ALA A 172 19.22 -4.10 39.53
C ALA A 172 19.12 -3.79 41.03
N ASP A 173 19.84 -4.58 41.82
CA ASP A 173 19.85 -4.51 43.28
C ASP A 173 20.84 -3.49 43.86
N ASP A 174 21.63 -2.81 43.02
CA ASP A 174 22.75 -1.95 43.45
C ASP A 174 22.50 -0.45 43.35
N GLY A 175 21.27 -0.04 43.01
CA GLY A 175 20.79 1.34 43.16
C GLY A 175 20.72 2.15 41.87
N ASP A 176 21.45 1.76 40.84
CA ASP A 176 21.52 2.46 39.55
C ASP A 176 20.31 2.12 38.64
N VAL A 177 19.09 2.28 39.15
CA VAL A 177 17.87 1.84 38.45
C VAL A 177 17.13 3.02 37.85
N GLY A 178 16.87 2.95 36.55
CA GLY A 178 16.09 3.94 35.81
C GLY A 178 14.86 3.37 35.11
N ASP A 179 14.01 4.27 34.63
CA ASP A 179 12.98 3.96 33.64
C ASP A 179 13.11 4.87 32.42
N MET A 180 12.80 4.31 31.25
CA MET A 180 12.95 4.99 29.96
C MET A 180 11.69 4.82 29.11
N ILE A 181 11.28 5.89 28.44
CA ILE A 181 10.27 5.86 27.37
C ILE A 181 11.00 6.11 26.05
N LEU A 182 10.79 5.21 25.09
CA LEU A 182 11.37 5.29 23.75
C LEU A 182 10.31 5.10 22.67
N MET A 183 10.64 5.53 21.46
CA MET A 183 9.85 5.30 20.26
C MET A 183 10.80 4.92 19.11
N VAL A 184 10.39 3.96 18.29
CA VAL A 184 11.13 3.50 17.11
C VAL A 184 10.33 3.83 15.86
N GLU A 185 10.98 4.36 14.84
CA GLU A 185 10.40 4.61 13.53
C GLU A 185 11.29 3.96 12.47
N VAL A 186 10.68 3.25 11.52
CA VAL A 186 11.36 2.77 10.32
C VAL A 186 10.74 3.48 9.14
N ASN A 187 11.52 4.35 8.53
CA ASN A 187 11.14 5.10 7.37
C ASN A 187 11.75 4.42 6.15
N GLU A 188 10.90 3.89 5.29
CA GLU A 188 11.30 3.59 3.92
C GLU A 188 11.88 4.86 3.27
N PRO A 189 12.84 4.72 2.33
CA PRO A 189 13.39 5.89 1.65
C PRO A 189 12.22 6.69 1.10
N ALA A 190 12.22 8.00 1.34
CA ALA A 190 11.14 8.88 0.88
C ALA A 190 10.84 8.53 -0.57
N GLN A 191 9.58 8.16 -0.86
CA GLN A 191 9.13 7.84 -2.21
C GLN A 191 9.75 8.86 -3.15
N ALA A 192 10.58 8.38 -4.08
CA ALA A 192 11.36 9.25 -4.91
C ALA A 192 10.37 10.11 -5.72
N PRO A 193 10.29 11.44 -5.48
CA PRO A 193 9.22 12.25 -6.06
C PRO A 193 9.18 12.05 -7.58
N GLY A 194 7.99 11.86 -8.14
CA GLY A 194 7.86 11.59 -9.57
C GLY A 194 8.00 10.13 -9.98
N ARG A 195 8.03 9.16 -9.06
CA ARG A 195 8.23 7.75 -9.38
C ARG A 195 7.38 6.84 -8.51
N HIS A 196 6.73 5.88 -9.17
CA HIS A 196 5.81 4.94 -8.55
C HIS A 196 6.03 3.54 -9.11
N VAL A 197 5.81 2.50 -8.30
CA VAL A 197 5.90 1.11 -8.75
C VAL A 197 4.63 0.35 -8.39
N ARG A 198 4.05 -0.33 -9.38
CA ARG A 198 2.93 -1.27 -9.18
C ARG A 198 3.44 -2.69 -9.23
N CYS A 199 3.01 -3.50 -8.27
CA CYS A 199 3.43 -4.90 -8.13
C CYS A 199 2.23 -5.84 -8.04
N LEU A 200 1.83 -6.46 -9.14
CA LEU A 200 0.69 -7.37 -9.17
C LEU A 200 1.10 -8.76 -9.65
N HIS A 201 0.31 -9.78 -9.29
CA HIS A 201 0.57 -11.15 -9.72
C HIS A 201 -0.67 -11.78 -10.36
N SER A 202 -0.43 -12.75 -11.24
CA SER A 202 -1.46 -13.55 -11.89
C SER A 202 -1.07 -15.04 -11.86
N PRO A 203 -2.03 -15.97 -11.66
CA PRO A 203 -3.44 -15.72 -11.33
C PRO A 203 -3.58 -15.08 -9.93
N LEU A 204 -4.64 -14.28 -9.73
CA LEU A 204 -4.85 -13.56 -8.48
C LEU A 204 -5.05 -14.49 -7.28
N TRP A 205 -5.62 -15.68 -7.50
CA TRP A 205 -5.75 -16.72 -6.47
C TRP A 205 -5.08 -18.02 -6.91
N PRO A 206 -3.76 -18.15 -6.69
CA PRO A 206 -2.99 -19.27 -7.20
C PRO A 206 -3.32 -20.58 -6.49
N GLN A 207 -3.40 -21.65 -7.28
CA GLN A 207 -3.59 -23.01 -6.76
C GLN A 207 -2.23 -23.71 -6.53
N PRO A 208 -2.18 -24.76 -5.70
CA PRO A 208 -0.92 -25.46 -5.40
C PRO A 208 -0.22 -25.98 -6.66
N GLY A 209 1.08 -25.67 -6.80
CA GLY A 209 1.88 -26.07 -7.95
C GLY A 209 1.63 -25.26 -9.24
N GLU A 210 0.75 -24.26 -9.21
CA GLU A 210 0.50 -23.37 -10.34
C GLU A 210 1.66 -22.37 -10.52
N SER A 211 1.86 -21.89 -11.75
CA SER A 211 2.84 -20.83 -12.02
C SER A 211 2.23 -19.46 -11.73
N VAL A 212 2.79 -18.76 -10.76
CA VAL A 212 2.48 -17.36 -10.44
C VAL A 212 3.43 -16.46 -11.21
N THR A 213 2.90 -15.51 -11.97
CA THR A 213 3.69 -14.47 -12.64
C THR A 213 3.48 -13.14 -11.92
N ILE A 214 4.54 -12.61 -11.34
CA ILE A 214 4.57 -11.28 -10.70
C ILE A 214 5.06 -10.29 -11.75
N THR A 215 4.43 -9.13 -11.82
CA THR A 215 4.72 -8.06 -12.76
C THR A 215 4.96 -6.75 -12.01
N ALA A 216 6.14 -6.18 -12.22
CA ALA A 216 6.54 -4.84 -11.78
C ALA A 216 6.33 -3.85 -12.93
N GLU A 217 5.67 -2.73 -12.65
CA GLU A 217 5.48 -1.63 -13.60
C GLU A 217 5.90 -0.31 -12.96
N ALA A 218 6.70 0.48 -13.67
CA ALA A 218 7.15 1.80 -13.22
C ALA A 218 6.32 2.92 -13.86
N PHE A 219 5.91 3.88 -13.04
CA PHE A 219 5.13 5.05 -13.44
C PHE A 219 5.76 6.35 -12.92
N GLY A 220 5.42 7.46 -13.58
CA GLY A 220 5.70 8.81 -13.09
C GLY A 220 4.47 9.46 -12.47
N ASP A 221 4.58 10.72 -12.06
CA ASP A 221 3.47 11.45 -11.46
C ASP A 221 2.27 11.57 -12.41
N GLN A 222 1.11 11.24 -11.87
CA GLN A 222 -0.19 11.41 -12.48
C GLN A 222 -0.58 12.89 -12.46
N SER A 223 -0.96 13.42 -13.62
CA SER A 223 -1.59 14.73 -13.69
C SER A 223 -3.01 14.68 -13.11
N ASP A 224 -3.49 15.78 -12.55
CA ASP A 224 -4.88 15.88 -12.06
C ASP A 224 -5.91 15.46 -13.12
N GLY A 225 -6.74 14.47 -12.77
CA GLY A 225 -7.70 13.81 -13.65
C GLY A 225 -7.12 13.30 -14.98
N GLY A 226 -5.94 12.70 -14.95
CA GLY A 226 -5.33 12.01 -16.09
C GLY A 226 -4.70 10.68 -15.70
N PRO A 227 -4.23 9.84 -16.65
CA PRO A 227 -3.67 8.53 -16.36
C PRO A 227 -2.25 8.61 -15.79
N LEU A 228 -1.84 7.56 -15.06
CA LEU A 228 -0.45 7.33 -14.66
C LEU A 228 0.46 7.20 -15.91
N PRO A 229 1.42 8.12 -16.13
CA PRO A 229 2.35 7.98 -17.25
C PRO A 229 3.36 6.87 -16.97
N GLN A 230 3.63 6.02 -17.96
CA GLN A 230 4.69 5.02 -17.83
C GLN A 230 6.06 5.69 -17.70
N LEU A 231 6.89 5.18 -16.79
CA LEU A 231 8.25 5.63 -16.54
C LEU A 231 9.23 4.53 -16.93
N ILE A 232 10.29 4.90 -17.67
CA ILE A 232 11.39 3.98 -17.93
C ILE A 232 12.30 4.00 -16.70
N SER A 233 12.23 2.94 -15.88
CA SER A 233 13.14 2.73 -14.77
C SER A 233 14.50 2.24 -15.27
N ASP A 234 15.61 2.59 -14.61
CA ASP A 234 16.94 2.04 -14.94
C ASP A 234 17.02 0.55 -14.56
N GLN A 235 16.28 0.15 -13.53
CA GLN A 235 16.18 -1.22 -13.04
C GLN A 235 14.80 -1.49 -12.45
N LEU A 236 14.25 -2.67 -12.74
CA LEU A 236 13.09 -3.24 -12.04
C LEU A 236 13.48 -4.61 -11.51
N ASP A 237 13.29 -4.79 -10.20
CA ASP A 237 13.56 -6.04 -9.48
C ASP A 237 12.28 -6.59 -8.85
N ILE A 238 12.19 -7.90 -8.78
CA ILE A 238 11.10 -8.61 -8.08
C ILE A 238 11.72 -9.50 -7.03
N PHE A 239 11.19 -9.40 -5.82
CA PHE A 239 11.57 -10.21 -4.66
C PHE A 239 10.43 -11.11 -4.24
N PHE A 240 10.79 -12.24 -3.62
CA PHE A 240 9.86 -13.28 -3.21
C PHE A 240 10.31 -13.86 -1.88
N SER A 241 9.34 -14.25 -1.06
CA SER A 241 9.52 -14.87 0.25
C SER A 241 8.48 -15.97 0.45
N THR A 242 8.84 -17.00 1.21
CA THR A 242 7.90 -18.05 1.69
C THR A 242 7.75 -18.03 3.21
N ASP A 243 8.28 -17.00 3.85
CA ASP A 243 8.38 -16.81 5.30
C ASP A 243 7.89 -15.40 5.68
N GLY A 244 6.78 -14.98 5.08
CA GLY A 244 6.09 -13.72 5.45
C GLY A 244 6.81 -12.42 5.05
N GLY A 245 7.89 -12.50 4.26
CA GLY A 245 8.76 -11.36 3.93
C GLY A 245 10.13 -11.43 4.61
N ALA A 246 10.33 -12.30 5.60
CA ALA A 246 11.57 -12.36 6.38
C ALA A 246 12.81 -12.65 5.51
N THR A 247 12.68 -13.52 4.51
CA THR A 247 13.74 -13.77 3.52
C THR A 247 13.42 -13.08 2.20
N ARG A 248 14.17 -12.02 1.88
CA ARG A 248 14.06 -11.31 0.59
C ARG A 248 14.87 -11.98 -0.52
N GLN A 249 14.30 -12.95 -1.21
CA GLN A 249 14.97 -13.58 -2.36
C GLN A 249 14.68 -12.82 -3.66
N LYS A 250 15.69 -12.24 -4.30
CA LYS A 250 15.54 -11.67 -5.65
C LYS A 250 15.26 -12.79 -6.66
N ILE A 251 14.11 -12.75 -7.31
CA ILE A 251 13.66 -13.78 -8.24
C ILE A 251 13.83 -13.42 -9.71
N GLY A 252 13.99 -12.13 -9.98
CA GLY A 252 14.27 -11.57 -11.28
C GLY A 252 14.70 -10.11 -11.14
N GLY A 253 15.38 -9.62 -12.16
CA GLY A 253 15.74 -8.23 -12.27
C GLY A 253 16.01 -7.88 -13.72
N SER A 254 15.99 -6.59 -14.00
CA SER A 254 16.13 -6.09 -15.35
C SER A 254 16.96 -4.83 -15.42
N GLY A 255 17.52 -4.58 -16.61
CA GLY A 255 18.01 -3.25 -16.93
C GLY A 255 16.86 -2.32 -17.32
N ARG A 256 17.21 -1.26 -18.04
CA ARG A 256 16.31 -0.14 -18.33
C ARG A 256 15.01 -0.55 -19.06
N GLN A 257 13.85 -0.44 -18.40
CA GLN A 257 12.53 -0.73 -18.98
C GLN A 257 11.36 -0.19 -18.11
N THR A 258 10.13 -0.23 -18.65
CA THR A 258 8.90 0.22 -17.97
C THR A 258 8.19 -0.91 -17.20
N THR A 259 8.39 -2.15 -17.61
CA THR A 259 7.68 -3.32 -17.09
C THR A 259 8.62 -4.52 -17.04
N PHE A 260 8.55 -5.31 -15.97
CA PHE A 260 9.29 -6.55 -15.81
C PHE A 260 8.38 -7.62 -15.19
N SER A 261 8.51 -8.87 -15.62
CA SER A 261 7.79 -9.98 -14.99
C SER A 261 8.72 -11.15 -14.66
N ALA A 262 8.45 -11.81 -13.55
CA ALA A 262 9.13 -13.02 -13.12
C ALA A 262 8.10 -14.04 -12.60
N SER A 263 8.37 -15.32 -12.81
CA SER A 263 7.46 -16.39 -12.38
C SER A 263 8.04 -17.27 -11.28
N ARG A 264 7.16 -17.75 -10.40
CA ARG A 264 7.45 -18.75 -9.37
C ARG A 264 6.32 -19.76 -9.28
N THR A 265 6.65 -20.97 -8.86
CA THR A 265 5.65 -22.01 -8.62
C THR A 265 5.04 -21.80 -7.24
N ALA A 266 3.72 -21.74 -7.14
CA ALA A 266 3.00 -21.66 -5.88
C ALA A 266 3.28 -22.89 -5.01
N GLY A 267 3.33 -22.67 -3.70
CA GLY A 267 3.61 -23.69 -2.69
C GLY A 267 2.49 -24.71 -2.50
N ALA A 268 2.45 -25.31 -1.31
CA ALA A 268 1.41 -26.26 -0.93
C ALA A 268 0.06 -25.56 -0.64
N ALA A 269 -1.04 -26.32 -0.67
CA ALA A 269 -2.34 -25.80 -0.22
C ALA A 269 -2.26 -25.30 1.22
N GLY A 270 -2.88 -24.15 1.50
CA GLY A 270 -2.86 -23.54 2.83
C GLY A 270 -1.57 -22.79 3.17
N SER A 271 -0.55 -22.83 2.30
CA SER A 271 0.66 -22.02 2.47
C SER A 271 0.47 -20.58 1.95
N THR A 272 1.36 -19.70 2.37
CA THR A 272 1.45 -18.32 1.86
C THR A 272 2.79 -18.09 1.17
N PHE A 273 2.83 -17.06 0.33
CA PHE A 273 4.08 -16.45 -0.12
C PHE A 273 3.92 -14.94 -0.13
N SER A 274 5.04 -14.22 -0.09
CA SER A 274 5.05 -12.76 -0.16
C SER A 274 5.93 -12.32 -1.32
N TYR A 275 5.61 -11.18 -1.92
CA TYR A 275 6.42 -10.58 -2.98
C TYR A 275 6.43 -9.06 -2.89
N SER A 276 7.50 -8.44 -3.40
CA SER A 276 7.61 -6.99 -3.56
C SER A 276 8.34 -6.65 -4.86
N CYS A 277 8.06 -5.47 -5.39
CA CYS A 277 8.71 -4.94 -6.58
C CYS A 277 9.46 -3.66 -6.24
N LEU A 278 10.62 -3.52 -6.84
CA LEU A 278 11.48 -2.36 -6.66
C LEU A 278 11.79 -1.74 -8.00
N ALA A 279 11.52 -0.45 -8.14
CA ALA A 279 11.99 0.38 -9.23
C ALA A 279 13.20 1.22 -8.77
N ILE A 280 14.27 1.27 -9.56
CA ILE A 280 15.41 2.17 -9.33
C ILE A 280 15.64 2.98 -10.59
N ASP A 281 15.58 4.30 -10.48
CA ASP A 281 15.92 5.23 -11.57
C ASP A 281 16.82 6.33 -11.03
N ARG A 282 17.99 6.52 -11.66
CA ARG A 282 19.03 7.46 -11.21
C ARG A 282 19.44 7.27 -9.74
N LEU A 283 19.54 6.01 -9.31
CA LEU A 283 19.90 5.61 -7.94
C LEU A 283 18.84 5.94 -6.87
N GLU A 284 17.64 6.36 -7.27
CA GLU A 284 16.55 6.62 -6.34
C GLU A 284 15.57 5.43 -6.39
N PRO A 285 15.44 4.67 -5.29
CA PRO A 285 14.58 3.50 -5.22
C PRO A 285 13.13 3.86 -4.86
N VAL A 286 12.19 3.08 -5.38
CA VAL A 286 10.78 3.06 -4.96
C VAL A 286 10.35 1.61 -4.84
N ASP A 287 9.81 1.23 -3.68
CA ASP A 287 9.35 -0.11 -3.36
C ASP A 287 7.82 -0.15 -3.34
N SER A 288 7.22 -1.27 -3.74
CA SER A 288 5.77 -1.47 -3.65
C SER A 288 5.30 -1.79 -2.22
N GLY A 289 6.23 -2.13 -1.33
CA GLY A 289 5.92 -2.88 -0.12
C GLY A 289 5.69 -4.36 -0.41
N TRP A 290 5.53 -5.14 0.65
CA TRP A 290 5.23 -6.56 0.57
C TRP A 290 3.74 -6.83 0.37
N HIS A 291 3.45 -7.77 -0.52
CA HIS A 291 2.11 -8.34 -0.69
C HIS A 291 2.16 -9.83 -0.37
N THR A 292 1.37 -10.25 0.63
CA THR A 292 1.22 -11.64 1.03
C THR A 292 -0.01 -12.27 0.36
N VAL A 293 0.16 -13.49 -0.14
CA VAL A 293 -0.84 -14.22 -0.95
C VAL A 293 -1.07 -15.61 -0.40
N GLN A 294 -2.33 -16.02 -0.28
CA GLN A 294 -2.73 -17.38 0.05
C GLN A 294 -2.70 -18.30 -1.17
N VAL A 295 -2.08 -19.47 -1.02
CA VAL A 295 -2.13 -20.55 -2.02
C VAL A 295 -3.27 -21.52 -1.69
N GLY A 296 -4.19 -21.69 -2.64
CA GLY A 296 -5.39 -22.52 -2.47
C GLY A 296 -6.34 -21.98 -1.40
N ASP A 297 -7.20 -22.85 -0.86
CA ASP A 297 -8.16 -22.43 0.17
C ASP A 297 -7.42 -22.07 1.48
N PRO A 298 -7.84 -20.99 2.17
CA PRO A 298 -7.23 -20.59 3.42
C PRO A 298 -7.51 -21.65 4.51
N PRO A 299 -6.61 -21.82 5.48
CA PRO A 299 -6.78 -22.82 6.53
C PRO A 299 -7.99 -22.53 7.43
N GLN A 300 -8.40 -21.26 7.52
CA GLN A 300 -9.55 -20.80 8.31
C GLN A 300 -10.27 -19.65 7.59
N GLY A 301 -11.53 -19.43 7.95
CA GLY A 301 -12.34 -18.32 7.43
C GLY A 301 -12.95 -18.58 6.04
N ARG A 302 -13.62 -17.56 5.52
CA ARG A 302 -14.30 -17.58 4.20
C ARG A 302 -13.77 -16.53 3.23
N ALA A 303 -12.77 -15.75 3.63
CA ALA A 303 -12.09 -14.76 2.79
C ALA A 303 -10.66 -15.22 2.52
N VAL A 304 -10.27 -15.24 1.26
CA VAL A 304 -8.93 -15.66 0.80
C VAL A 304 -8.08 -14.41 0.60
N PRO A 305 -6.98 -14.22 1.35
CA PRO A 305 -6.10 -13.07 1.11
C PRO A 305 -5.35 -13.28 -0.21
N VAL A 306 -5.58 -12.40 -1.16
CA VAL A 306 -4.91 -12.43 -2.47
C VAL A 306 -3.94 -11.28 -2.64
N LEU A 307 -4.08 -10.20 -1.87
CA LEU A 307 -3.10 -9.12 -1.80
C LEU A 307 -3.19 -8.56 -0.38
N LEU A 308 -2.47 -9.13 0.57
CA LEU A 308 -2.43 -8.63 1.95
C LEU A 308 -1.18 -7.76 2.09
N SER A 309 -1.38 -6.46 2.29
CA SER A 309 -0.29 -5.48 2.35
C SER A 309 -0.19 -4.79 3.70
N GLY A 310 -1.07 -5.10 4.66
CA GLY A 310 -1.06 -4.54 6.01
C GLY A 310 -2.09 -5.14 6.96
N ALA A 311 -1.95 -4.83 8.25
CA ALA A 311 -2.96 -5.16 9.24
C ALA A 311 -4.33 -4.57 8.87
N ARG A 312 -5.41 -5.30 9.14
CA ARG A 312 -6.78 -4.89 8.76
C ARG A 312 -7.20 -3.55 9.33
N GLU A 313 -6.81 -3.25 10.57
CA GLU A 313 -7.10 -1.94 11.19
C GLU A 313 -6.39 -0.77 10.49
N SER A 314 -5.34 -1.03 9.71
CA SER A 314 -4.48 -0.03 9.06
C SER A 314 -4.54 -0.11 7.53
N ALA A 315 -5.54 -0.80 6.99
CA ALA A 315 -5.69 -1.00 5.56
C ALA A 315 -7.17 -0.97 5.15
N LEU A 316 -7.42 -0.47 3.94
CA LEU A 316 -8.70 -0.60 3.27
C LEU A 316 -8.87 -2.06 2.80
N ASP A 317 -9.73 -2.81 3.49
CA ASP A 317 -10.06 -4.19 3.17
C ASP A 317 -11.14 -4.27 2.08
N VAL A 318 -10.75 -4.77 0.90
CA VAL A 318 -11.62 -4.97 -0.27
C VAL A 318 -11.87 -6.46 -0.48
N VAL A 319 -13.12 -6.90 -0.33
CA VAL A 319 -13.53 -8.30 -0.58
C VAL A 319 -14.28 -8.40 -1.90
N LEU A 320 -13.80 -9.26 -2.79
CA LEU A 320 -14.36 -9.51 -4.12
C LEU A 320 -15.24 -10.76 -4.11
N PHE A 321 -16.51 -10.60 -4.48
CA PHE A 321 -17.52 -11.64 -4.59
C PHE A 321 -17.82 -11.93 -6.06
N PRO A 322 -17.85 -13.20 -6.49
CA PRO A 322 -18.39 -13.54 -7.81
C PRO A 322 -19.92 -13.43 -7.79
N ALA A 323 -20.49 -12.72 -8.76
CA ALA A 323 -21.90 -12.84 -9.08
C ALA A 323 -22.17 -14.20 -9.73
N THR A 324 -22.77 -15.13 -8.99
CA THR A 324 -23.13 -16.47 -9.52
C THR A 324 -24.62 -16.64 -9.78
N THR A 325 -25.41 -15.65 -9.39
CA THR A 325 -26.84 -15.59 -9.65
C THR A 325 -27.18 -14.19 -10.12
N ASN A 326 -28.15 -14.10 -11.03
CA ASN A 326 -28.75 -12.83 -11.41
C ASN A 326 -30.13 -12.76 -10.79
N VAL A 327 -30.40 -11.72 -10.02
CA VAL A 327 -31.70 -11.61 -9.36
C VAL A 327 -32.39 -10.32 -9.77
N ARG A 328 -33.49 -10.44 -10.50
CA ARG A 328 -34.44 -9.34 -10.64
C ARG A 328 -35.26 -9.30 -9.36
N SER A 329 -34.85 -8.50 -8.37
CA SER A 329 -35.66 -8.33 -7.18
C SER A 329 -36.73 -7.26 -7.46
N GLN A 330 -38.00 -7.64 -7.31
CA GLN A 330 -39.02 -6.65 -6.98
C GLN A 330 -39.07 -6.58 -5.45
N PRO A 331 -38.78 -5.43 -4.83
CA PRO A 331 -38.85 -5.28 -3.37
C PRO A 331 -40.21 -5.72 -2.79
N ASN A 332 -41.27 -5.71 -3.61
CA ASN A 332 -42.64 -5.95 -3.20
C ASN A 332 -43.18 -7.34 -3.61
N ASN A 333 -42.38 -8.22 -4.23
CA ASN A 333 -42.85 -9.54 -4.65
C ASN A 333 -41.75 -10.63 -4.61
N PRO A 334 -41.51 -11.27 -3.45
CA PRO A 334 -40.52 -12.34 -3.30
C PRO A 334 -40.86 -13.63 -4.09
N SER A 335 -42.06 -13.73 -4.68
CA SER A 335 -42.45 -14.87 -5.52
C SER A 335 -42.17 -14.68 -7.02
N ASN A 336 -41.67 -13.50 -7.42
CA ASN A 336 -41.40 -13.16 -8.81
C ASN A 336 -39.90 -12.89 -9.05
N THR A 337 -39.05 -13.84 -8.66
CA THR A 337 -37.64 -13.86 -9.07
C THR A 337 -37.57 -14.33 -10.52
N SER A 338 -37.81 -13.43 -11.47
CA SER A 338 -37.43 -13.72 -12.85
C SER A 338 -35.91 -13.76 -12.91
N LEU A 339 -35.34 -14.97 -12.92
CA LEU A 339 -33.91 -15.16 -13.15
C LEU A 339 -33.57 -14.50 -14.50
N LEU A 340 -32.67 -13.52 -14.48
CA LEU A 340 -32.14 -12.94 -15.71
C LEU A 340 -31.26 -14.01 -16.40
N THR A 341 -31.31 -14.10 -17.73
CA THR A 341 -30.69 -15.20 -18.51
C THR A 341 -29.28 -14.89 -19.05
N PHE A 342 -28.51 -14.04 -18.39
CA PHE A 342 -27.16 -13.63 -18.84
C PHE A 342 -26.04 -14.40 -18.13
N PRO A 343 -24.81 -14.39 -18.67
CA PRO A 343 -23.69 -15.10 -18.07
C PRO A 343 -23.47 -14.66 -16.62
N VAL A 344 -23.18 -15.63 -15.76
CA VAL A 344 -22.71 -15.45 -14.38
C VAL A 344 -21.43 -16.26 -14.22
N TYR A 345 -20.68 -15.96 -13.18
CA TYR A 345 -19.55 -16.81 -12.82
C TYR A 345 -20.04 -18.13 -12.23
N SER A 346 -19.28 -19.19 -12.44
CA SER A 346 -19.57 -20.51 -11.84
C SER A 346 -19.22 -20.58 -10.35
N GLY A 347 -18.43 -19.62 -9.84
CA GLY A 347 -18.02 -19.54 -8.44
C GLY A 347 -16.72 -18.74 -8.29
N PRO A 348 -16.13 -18.73 -7.08
CA PRO A 348 -14.94 -17.92 -6.78
C PRO A 348 -13.64 -18.45 -7.40
N LYS A 349 -13.66 -19.69 -7.90
CA LYS A 349 -12.54 -20.30 -8.66
C LYS A 349 -12.74 -20.24 -10.18
N ASP A 350 -13.80 -19.56 -10.66
CA ASP A 350 -14.02 -19.37 -12.09
C ASP A 350 -12.89 -18.53 -12.68
N SER A 351 -12.24 -19.01 -13.75
CA SER A 351 -11.12 -18.30 -14.38
C SER A 351 -11.52 -16.92 -14.92
N ASN A 352 -12.76 -16.76 -15.39
CA ASN A 352 -13.23 -15.46 -15.87
C ASN A 352 -13.44 -14.48 -14.70
N PHE A 353 -13.91 -14.97 -13.55
CA PHE A 353 -14.00 -14.17 -12.33
C PHE A 353 -12.60 -13.76 -11.87
N LEU A 354 -11.64 -14.68 -11.78
CA LEU A 354 -10.29 -14.37 -11.33
C LEU A 354 -9.58 -13.36 -12.25
N ASN A 355 -9.81 -13.45 -13.58
CA ASN A 355 -9.29 -12.46 -14.53
C ASN A 355 -9.96 -11.09 -14.37
N HIS A 356 -11.27 -11.06 -14.13
CA HIS A 356 -11.99 -9.81 -13.84
C HIS A 356 -11.51 -9.21 -12.52
N ALA A 357 -11.41 -9.99 -11.46
CA ALA A 357 -10.89 -9.57 -10.17
C ALA A 357 -9.47 -8.99 -10.28
N HIS A 358 -8.58 -9.65 -11.04
CA HIS A 358 -7.25 -9.10 -11.32
C HIS A 358 -7.32 -7.74 -12.03
N THR A 359 -8.22 -7.59 -13.00
CA THR A 359 -8.41 -6.33 -13.73
C THR A 359 -8.93 -5.23 -12.81
N ALA A 360 -9.89 -5.54 -11.94
CA ALA A 360 -10.42 -4.63 -10.94
C ALA A 360 -9.35 -4.16 -9.95
N VAL A 361 -8.46 -5.06 -9.49
CA VAL A 361 -7.32 -4.68 -8.63
C VAL A 361 -6.33 -3.79 -9.38
N ALA A 362 -6.04 -4.08 -10.65
CA ALA A 362 -5.18 -3.23 -11.48
C ALA A 362 -5.80 -1.85 -11.74
N GLU A 363 -7.12 -1.79 -11.87
CA GLU A 363 -7.88 -0.55 -12.01
C GLU A 363 -7.90 0.27 -10.73
N LEU A 364 -8.04 -0.36 -9.56
CA LEU A 364 -7.89 0.31 -8.27
C LEU A 364 -6.53 1.02 -8.18
N MET A 365 -5.47 0.32 -8.58
CA MET A 365 -4.09 0.84 -8.60
C MET A 365 -3.77 1.72 -9.82
N ARG A 366 -4.79 2.24 -10.54
CA ARG A 366 -4.58 3.19 -11.64
C ARG A 366 -4.45 4.64 -11.16
N GLU A 367 -4.94 4.93 -9.95
CA GLU A 367 -4.80 6.22 -9.30
C GLU A 367 -3.49 6.25 -8.54
N GLN A 368 -2.66 7.25 -8.78
CA GLN A 368 -1.40 7.45 -8.06
C GLN A 368 -1.63 7.42 -6.56
N LEU A 369 -2.65 8.12 -6.05
CA LEU A 369 -2.90 8.16 -4.61
C LEU A 369 -3.15 6.77 -4.01
N VAL A 370 -3.83 5.89 -4.75
CA VAL A 370 -4.10 4.52 -4.32
C VAL A 370 -2.83 3.67 -4.44
N LEU A 371 -2.04 3.87 -5.49
CA LEU A 371 -0.76 3.21 -5.71
C LEU A 371 0.28 3.58 -4.64
N ASP A 372 0.38 4.86 -4.28
CA ASP A 372 1.28 5.38 -3.26
C ASP A 372 0.92 4.83 -1.88
N ASN A 373 -0.35 4.50 -1.68
CA ASN A 373 -0.91 3.90 -0.46
C ASN A 373 -1.20 2.39 -0.62
N GLN A 374 -0.59 1.69 -1.59
CA GLN A 374 -0.88 0.27 -1.82
C GLN A 374 -0.58 -0.63 -0.61
N ARG A 375 0.31 -0.20 0.30
CA ARG A 375 0.56 -0.85 1.61
C ARG A 375 -0.62 -0.77 2.59
N HIS A 376 -1.56 0.16 2.37
CA HIS A 376 -2.79 0.31 3.15
C HIS A 376 -3.98 -0.29 2.41
N ILE A 377 -3.77 -1.27 1.54
CA ILE A 377 -4.85 -1.92 0.79
C ILE A 377 -4.68 -3.42 0.88
N ASN A 378 -5.76 -4.06 1.31
CA ASN A 378 -5.87 -5.51 1.34
C ASN A 378 -6.96 -5.95 0.37
N VAL A 379 -6.67 -6.95 -0.45
CA VAL A 379 -7.65 -7.56 -1.36
C VAL A 379 -7.86 -9.01 -0.98
N TRP A 380 -9.14 -9.38 -0.91
CA TRP A 380 -9.61 -10.69 -0.56
C TRP A 380 -10.57 -11.23 -1.62
N ILE A 381 -10.62 -12.55 -1.79
CA ILE A 381 -11.68 -13.23 -2.55
C ILE A 381 -12.62 -13.92 -1.57
N ALA A 382 -13.92 -13.69 -1.72
CA ALA A 382 -14.94 -14.41 -0.96
C ALA A 382 -15.11 -15.84 -1.48
N LEU A 383 -15.21 -16.81 -0.57
CA LEU A 383 -15.58 -18.19 -0.90
C LEU A 383 -17.09 -18.34 -1.13
N ASP A 384 -17.88 -17.40 -0.64
CA ASP A 384 -19.32 -17.34 -0.84
C ASP A 384 -19.67 -16.45 -2.04
N PRO A 385 -20.59 -16.86 -2.90
CA PRO A 385 -21.04 -16.02 -4.00
C PRO A 385 -22.02 -14.95 -3.54
N ALA A 386 -22.22 -13.95 -4.38
CA ALA A 386 -23.26 -12.94 -4.22
C ALA A 386 -24.13 -12.85 -5.48
N ALA A 387 -25.15 -11.99 -5.43
CA ALA A 387 -25.94 -11.60 -6.59
C ALA A 387 -26.04 -10.08 -6.66
N THR A 388 -26.10 -9.54 -7.87
CA THR A 388 -26.51 -8.15 -8.10
C THR A 388 -27.79 -8.10 -8.96
N GLY A 389 -28.54 -7.03 -8.82
CA GLY A 389 -29.83 -6.81 -9.46
C GLY A 389 -29.76 -5.99 -10.73
N GLY A 390 -30.82 -6.10 -11.53
CA GLY A 390 -30.94 -5.41 -12.82
C GLY A 390 -31.50 -3.99 -12.69
N PHE A 391 -31.17 -3.18 -13.69
CA PHE A 391 -31.71 -1.84 -13.93
C PHE A 391 -33.24 -1.85 -14.10
N ARG A 392 -33.95 -0.86 -13.53
CA ARG A 392 -35.38 -0.65 -13.79
C ARG A 392 -35.77 0.83 -13.92
N ASP A 393 -35.24 1.53 -14.92
CA ASP A 393 -35.98 2.68 -15.48
C ASP A 393 -37.14 2.14 -16.33
N LEU A 394 -38.36 2.37 -15.86
CA LEU A 394 -39.42 2.71 -16.78
C LEU A 394 -40.01 4.03 -16.31
N ARG A 395 -39.73 5.10 -17.07
CA ARG A 395 -40.40 6.42 -17.19
C ARG A 395 -41.94 6.40 -17.25
N ASN A 396 -42.58 5.27 -16.92
CA ASN A 396 -44.01 5.02 -16.89
C ASN A 396 -44.50 4.70 -15.47
N GLY A 397 -44.19 5.56 -14.49
CA GLY A 397 -45.06 5.83 -13.33
C GLY A 397 -45.55 4.63 -12.50
N ASP A 398 -44.79 3.54 -12.39
CA ASP A 398 -45.18 2.39 -11.57
C ASP A 398 -44.64 2.41 -10.13
N GLY A 399 -43.89 3.46 -9.79
CA GLY A 399 -43.47 3.74 -8.41
C GLY A 399 -42.54 2.69 -7.82
N ILE A 400 -41.75 1.98 -8.64
CA ILE A 400 -40.70 1.09 -8.16
C ILE A 400 -39.36 1.81 -8.24
N ASP A 401 -38.73 1.93 -7.07
CA ASP A 401 -37.52 2.69 -6.80
C ASP A 401 -36.29 2.12 -7.55
N ASP A 402 -35.58 3.01 -8.25
CA ASP A 402 -34.32 2.78 -8.99
C ASP A 402 -33.15 2.57 -8.01
N THR A 403 -33.32 1.61 -7.11
CA THR A 403 -32.42 1.39 -5.98
C THR A 403 -31.30 0.43 -6.34
N CYS A 404 -30.13 0.65 -5.74
CA CYS A 404 -29.06 -0.34 -5.68
C CYS A 404 -29.57 -1.66 -5.11
N GLN A 405 -29.52 -2.72 -5.91
CA GLN A 405 -29.99 -4.04 -5.51
C GLN A 405 -28.83 -5.01 -5.39
N HIS A 406 -28.31 -5.16 -4.18
CA HIS A 406 -27.31 -6.19 -3.87
C HIS A 406 -27.96 -7.32 -3.07
N GLN A 407 -27.59 -8.56 -3.37
CA GLN A 407 -27.92 -9.72 -2.56
C GLN A 407 -26.61 -10.37 -2.11
N PRO A 408 -25.99 -9.81 -1.05
CA PRO A 408 -24.81 -10.42 -0.47
C PRO A 408 -25.16 -11.77 0.18
N PRO A 409 -24.17 -12.64 0.42
CA PRO A 409 -24.43 -13.91 1.10
C PRO A 409 -24.91 -13.67 2.54
N ALA A 410 -25.69 -14.62 3.07
CA ALA A 410 -26.35 -14.47 4.38
C ALA A 410 -25.35 -14.30 5.55
N ASN A 411 -24.11 -14.73 5.38
CA ASN A 411 -23.01 -14.60 6.33
C ASN A 411 -22.19 -13.31 6.16
N LEU A 412 -22.62 -12.34 5.33
CA LEU A 412 -21.86 -11.12 5.04
C LEU A 412 -21.32 -10.42 6.30
N GLY A 413 -22.18 -10.19 7.30
CA GLY A 413 -21.80 -9.50 8.53
C GLY A 413 -20.91 -10.33 9.48
N VAL A 414 -20.90 -11.66 9.35
CA VAL A 414 -20.14 -12.55 10.24
C VAL A 414 -18.76 -12.82 9.64
N ASP A 415 -18.72 -13.30 8.40
CA ASP A 415 -17.48 -13.77 7.77
C ASP A 415 -16.75 -12.67 6.99
N TYR A 416 -17.45 -11.59 6.63
CA TYR A 416 -16.93 -10.47 5.83
C TYR A 416 -17.26 -9.12 6.47
N GLY A 417 -17.63 -9.10 7.75
CA GLY A 417 -17.96 -7.88 8.50
C GLY A 417 -16.78 -6.93 8.67
N PHE A 418 -15.55 -7.44 8.56
CA PHE A 418 -14.32 -6.66 8.65
C PHE A 418 -14.07 -5.77 7.43
N ALA A 419 -14.63 -6.10 6.26
CA ALA A 419 -14.30 -5.38 5.03
C ALA A 419 -14.85 -3.96 5.01
N ASN A 420 -14.07 -3.00 4.52
CA ASN A 420 -14.56 -1.67 4.20
C ASN A 420 -15.38 -1.72 2.90
N VAL A 421 -14.89 -2.47 1.91
CA VAL A 421 -15.52 -2.61 0.58
C VAL A 421 -15.88 -4.07 0.30
N ARG A 422 -17.12 -4.30 -0.13
CA ARG A 422 -17.62 -5.61 -0.56
C ARG A 422 -18.09 -5.51 -2.00
N ALA A 423 -17.23 -5.89 -2.94
CA ALA A 423 -17.47 -5.72 -4.36
C ALA A 423 -18.02 -6.99 -5.00
N ILE A 424 -19.22 -6.89 -5.58
CA ILE A 424 -19.86 -7.95 -6.35
C ILE A 424 -19.49 -7.76 -7.82
N LEU A 425 -18.59 -8.59 -8.31
CA LEU A 425 -18.14 -8.55 -9.70
C LEU A 425 -19.08 -9.40 -10.55
N HIS A 426 -19.55 -8.86 -11.68
CA HIS A 426 -20.34 -9.60 -12.67
C HIS A 426 -19.71 -9.54 -14.07
N PRO A 427 -20.05 -10.49 -14.97
CA PRO A 427 -19.63 -10.42 -16.37
C PRO A 427 -20.25 -9.21 -17.09
N ALA A 428 -19.72 -8.92 -18.28
CA ALA A 428 -20.24 -7.88 -19.15
C ALA A 428 -21.71 -8.11 -19.50
N THR A 429 -22.53 -7.06 -19.43
CA THR A 429 -23.96 -7.09 -19.71
C THR A 429 -24.32 -6.27 -20.95
N PRO A 430 -25.52 -6.45 -21.52
CA PRO A 430 -25.95 -5.62 -22.65
C PRO A 430 -26.02 -4.13 -22.25
N PRO A 431 -25.84 -3.20 -23.21
CA PRO A 431 -25.77 -1.77 -22.94
C PRO A 431 -27.07 -1.21 -22.30
N PRO A 432 -27.00 -0.04 -21.65
CA PRO A 432 -28.13 0.61 -20.98
C PRO A 432 -29.41 0.69 -21.82
N GLY A 433 -30.55 0.54 -21.16
CA GLY A 433 -31.87 0.47 -21.80
C GLY A 433 -32.30 -0.94 -22.22
N ASN A 434 -31.44 -1.95 -22.00
CA ASN A 434 -31.84 -3.35 -22.05
C ASN A 434 -32.41 -3.77 -20.69
N ALA A 435 -33.49 -4.54 -20.68
CA ALA A 435 -34.12 -5.09 -19.46
C ALA A 435 -33.21 -6.09 -18.69
N ASN A 436 -31.98 -6.23 -19.16
CA ASN A 436 -30.99 -7.26 -18.88
C ASN A 436 -29.63 -6.65 -18.51
N THR A 437 -29.54 -5.33 -18.46
CA THR A 437 -28.38 -4.59 -17.95
C THR A 437 -28.40 -4.70 -16.42
N LEU A 438 -27.29 -5.12 -15.84
CA LEU A 438 -27.09 -5.02 -14.39
C LEU A 438 -26.73 -3.56 -14.07
N ARG A 439 -27.06 -3.09 -12.87
CA ARG A 439 -26.71 -1.74 -12.46
C ARG A 439 -25.46 -1.78 -11.60
N GLU A 440 -24.50 -0.98 -11.99
CA GLU A 440 -23.29 -0.60 -11.31
C GLU A 440 -23.70 0.49 -10.33
N CYS A 441 -23.46 0.23 -9.05
CA CYS A 441 -23.69 1.20 -7.99
C CYS A 441 -23.16 0.66 -6.65
N ALA A 442 -23.10 1.55 -5.66
CA ALA A 442 -22.65 1.26 -4.32
C ALA A 442 -23.58 1.81 -3.24
N PHE A 443 -23.81 1.02 -2.19
CA PHE A 443 -24.54 1.45 -1.01
C PHE A 443 -24.11 0.64 0.22
N GLY A 444 -23.90 1.33 1.35
CA GLY A 444 -23.61 0.68 2.64
C GLY A 444 -22.34 -0.18 2.65
N GLY A 445 -21.30 0.24 1.92
CA GLY A 445 -20.04 -0.50 1.81
C GLY A 445 -20.11 -1.76 0.93
N VAL A 446 -21.21 -1.94 0.18
CA VAL A 446 -21.37 -2.97 -0.85
C VAL A 446 -21.48 -2.29 -2.19
N LEU A 447 -20.85 -2.84 -3.22
CA LEU A 447 -20.93 -2.34 -4.59
C LEU A 447 -21.11 -3.47 -5.60
N SER A 448 -21.50 -3.14 -6.83
CA SER A 448 -21.34 -4.02 -8.00
C SER A 448 -20.62 -3.33 -9.15
N ALA A 449 -19.79 -4.10 -9.86
CA ALA A 449 -19.03 -3.63 -11.00
C ALA A 449 -18.99 -4.67 -12.14
N GLU A 450 -19.08 -4.16 -13.37
CA GLU A 450 -19.07 -4.93 -14.60
C GLU A 450 -17.65 -5.23 -15.11
N ALA A 451 -17.46 -6.42 -15.68
CA ALA A 451 -16.22 -6.78 -16.34
C ALA A 451 -15.99 -5.96 -17.63
N GLY A 452 -14.84 -5.29 -17.71
CA GLY A 452 -14.35 -4.67 -18.94
C GLY A 452 -14.72 -3.20 -19.11
N GLU A 453 -15.48 -2.61 -18.18
CA GLU A 453 -15.67 -1.17 -18.10
C GLU A 453 -14.55 -0.54 -17.28
N THR A 454 -13.84 0.41 -17.88
CA THR A 454 -12.69 1.06 -17.24
C THR A 454 -13.17 2.20 -16.36
N GLY A 455 -12.78 2.19 -15.09
CA GLY A 455 -13.03 3.26 -14.13
C GLY A 455 -14.24 3.03 -13.23
N VAL A 456 -15.17 2.16 -13.64
CA VAL A 456 -16.36 1.82 -12.86
C VAL A 456 -15.98 1.20 -11.53
N PHE A 457 -15.05 0.24 -11.51
CA PHE A 457 -14.71 -0.43 -10.26
C PHE A 457 -14.16 0.56 -9.23
N ILE A 458 -13.26 1.46 -9.66
CA ILE A 458 -12.71 2.46 -8.75
C ILE A 458 -13.70 3.58 -8.39
N HIS A 459 -14.61 3.94 -9.29
CA HIS A 459 -15.73 4.86 -8.99
C HIS A 459 -16.58 4.30 -7.84
N GLU A 460 -16.97 3.04 -7.96
CA GLU A 460 -17.78 2.37 -6.94
C GLU A 460 -17.03 2.14 -5.63
N VAL A 461 -15.71 1.88 -5.69
CA VAL A 461 -14.84 1.88 -4.51
C VAL A 461 -14.77 3.28 -3.89
N GLY A 462 -14.84 4.34 -4.71
CA GLY A 462 -14.99 5.73 -4.29
C GLY A 462 -16.14 5.91 -3.30
N HIS A 463 -17.31 5.40 -3.64
CA HIS A 463 -18.46 5.39 -2.73
C HIS A 463 -18.24 4.48 -1.51
N ALA A 464 -17.96 3.19 -1.75
CA ALA A 464 -18.00 2.17 -0.72
C ALA A 464 -16.85 2.29 0.29
N GLY A 465 -15.65 2.64 -0.18
CA GLY A 465 -14.42 2.69 0.59
C GLY A 465 -14.05 4.10 1.05
N PHE A 466 -14.30 5.11 0.23
CA PHE A 466 -13.88 6.48 0.52
C PHE A 466 -15.03 7.41 0.93
N GLY A 467 -16.28 6.99 0.74
CA GLY A 467 -17.46 7.80 1.03
C GLY A 467 -17.56 9.03 0.13
N LEU A 468 -17.11 8.92 -1.12
CA LEU A 468 -17.34 9.94 -2.14
C LEU A 468 -18.81 9.94 -2.56
N ALA A 469 -19.35 11.12 -2.87
CA ALA A 469 -20.68 11.28 -3.45
C ALA A 469 -20.58 11.44 -4.98
N ASP A 470 -21.66 11.15 -5.70
CA ASP A 470 -21.72 11.35 -7.15
C ASP A 470 -21.69 12.84 -7.54
N GLU A 471 -21.00 13.14 -8.63
CA GLU A 471 -20.80 14.49 -9.17
C GLU A 471 -21.49 14.74 -10.53
N TYR A 472 -22.33 13.77 -10.95
CA TYR A 472 -23.23 13.83 -12.11
C TYR A 472 -24.70 13.89 -11.68
N CYS A 473 -25.56 14.44 -12.54
CA CYS A 473 -26.99 14.55 -12.24
C CYS A 473 -27.77 13.26 -12.49
N CYS A 474 -28.83 13.18 -11.69
CA CYS A 474 -30.16 12.66 -11.98
C CYS A 474 -30.43 11.20 -11.61
N ASP A 475 -29.44 10.45 -11.15
CA ASP A 475 -29.56 9.05 -10.73
C ASP A 475 -28.49 8.61 -9.71
N GLY A 476 -27.68 9.54 -9.20
CA GLY A 476 -26.60 9.27 -8.25
C GLY A 476 -26.98 9.35 -6.76
N GLY A 477 -26.02 9.03 -5.91
CA GLY A 477 -26.04 9.18 -4.45
C GLY A 477 -25.43 10.51 -4.00
N TYR A 478 -26.27 11.50 -3.74
CA TYR A 478 -25.85 12.87 -3.37
C TYR A 478 -25.83 13.10 -1.86
N PHE A 479 -24.67 13.49 -1.33
CA PHE A 479 -24.51 13.92 0.05
C PHE A 479 -23.24 14.76 0.21
N GLN A 480 -23.20 15.60 1.24
CA GLN A 480 -21.96 16.25 1.66
C GLN A 480 -21.41 15.48 2.87
N THR A 481 -20.17 15.01 2.79
CA THR A 481 -19.47 14.49 3.97
C THR A 481 -19.06 15.64 4.89
N ASP A 482 -19.01 15.37 6.20
CA ASP A 482 -18.59 16.37 7.19
C ASP A 482 -17.13 16.76 7.00
N ASP A 483 -16.26 15.77 6.80
CA ASP A 483 -14.83 15.94 6.59
C ASP A 483 -14.43 15.73 5.12
N ALA A 484 -13.68 16.69 4.57
CA ALA A 484 -13.15 16.64 3.20
C ALA A 484 -14.22 16.30 2.13
N PRO A 485 -15.29 17.11 1.98
CA PRO A 485 -16.33 16.85 0.97
C PRO A 485 -15.83 16.94 -0.47
N ASN A 486 -16.39 16.12 -1.35
CA ASN A 486 -16.29 16.32 -2.81
C ASN A 486 -17.55 17.02 -3.37
N VAL A 487 -18.71 16.75 -2.77
CA VAL A 487 -20.00 17.45 -3.03
C VAL A 487 -20.41 18.32 -1.83
N TYR A 488 -21.04 19.46 -2.11
CA TYR A 488 -21.45 20.47 -1.14
C TYR A 488 -22.96 20.76 -1.20
N LEU A 489 -23.59 21.01 -0.05
CA LEU A 489 -25.01 21.38 0.07
C LEU A 489 -25.31 22.85 -0.28
N SER A 490 -24.27 23.66 -0.55
CA SER A 490 -24.48 25.06 -0.94
C SER A 490 -23.30 25.64 -1.71
N SER A 491 -23.60 26.62 -2.57
CA SER A 491 -22.60 27.39 -3.31
C SER A 491 -21.57 28.04 -2.40
N ASN A 492 -22.01 28.62 -1.29
CA ASN A 492 -21.11 29.28 -0.33
C ASN A 492 -20.14 28.28 0.31
N ALA A 493 -20.58 27.06 0.62
CA ALA A 493 -19.70 26.04 1.16
C ALA A 493 -18.61 25.65 0.15
N CYS A 494 -18.98 25.42 -1.12
CA CYS A 494 -18.01 25.15 -2.18
C CYS A 494 -17.03 26.32 -2.35
N VAL A 495 -17.53 27.56 -2.47
CA VAL A 495 -16.70 28.75 -2.71
C VAL A 495 -15.72 29.01 -1.58
N ASN A 496 -16.11 28.74 -0.33
CA ASN A 496 -15.25 28.90 0.83
C ASN A 496 -14.16 27.82 0.91
N ASP A 497 -14.42 26.62 0.39
CA ASP A 497 -13.52 25.49 0.51
C ASP A 497 -12.60 25.31 -0.71
N VAL A 498 -13.05 25.68 -1.91
CA VAL A 498 -12.32 25.43 -3.17
C VAL A 498 -10.91 26.04 -3.20
N GLY A 499 -10.66 27.10 -2.44
CA GLY A 499 -9.31 27.66 -2.26
C GLY A 499 -8.33 26.71 -1.56
N ASN A 500 -8.81 25.89 -0.62
CA ASN A 500 -8.00 24.86 0.06
C ASN A 500 -7.64 23.69 -0.86
N LEU A 501 -8.40 23.51 -1.95
CA LEU A 501 -8.17 22.54 -3.01
C LEU A 501 -7.24 23.07 -4.12
N GLY A 502 -6.73 24.30 -3.99
CA GLY A 502 -5.96 24.96 -5.05
C GLY A 502 -6.81 25.43 -6.24
N GLY A 503 -8.13 25.50 -6.07
CA GLY A 503 -9.07 25.99 -7.08
C GLY A 503 -9.47 27.46 -6.90
N THR A 504 -10.48 27.86 -7.66
CA THR A 504 -11.07 29.21 -7.63
C THR A 504 -12.58 29.13 -7.50
N ALA A 505 -13.19 30.18 -6.92
CA ALA A 505 -14.65 30.27 -6.76
C ALA A 505 -15.43 30.05 -8.07
N ALA A 506 -14.86 30.40 -9.22
CA ALA A 506 -15.49 30.22 -10.53
C ALA A 506 -15.64 28.75 -10.96
N GLN A 507 -14.97 27.82 -10.28
CA GLN A 507 -15.07 26.38 -10.55
C GLN A 507 -16.21 25.71 -9.80
N CYS A 508 -16.81 26.39 -8.82
CA CYS A 508 -18.00 25.89 -8.14
C CYS A 508 -19.20 25.91 -9.09
N ARG A 509 -19.66 24.72 -9.48
CA ARG A 509 -20.83 24.50 -10.34
C ARG A 509 -21.96 23.86 -9.53
N GLY A 510 -23.18 24.27 -9.84
CA GLY A 510 -24.37 23.64 -9.28
C GLY A 510 -24.76 22.37 -10.04
N MET A 511 -25.41 21.46 -9.35
CA MET A 511 -25.93 20.20 -9.87
C MET A 511 -27.24 19.86 -9.15
N ASP A 512 -28.20 19.33 -9.91
CA ASP A 512 -29.49 18.90 -9.38
C ASP A 512 -29.51 17.40 -9.14
N SER A 513 -30.26 16.98 -8.11
CA SER A 513 -30.45 15.55 -7.79
C SER A 513 -31.44 14.86 -8.73
N VAL A 514 -32.24 15.66 -9.43
CA VAL A 514 -33.22 15.25 -10.42
C VAL A 514 -33.00 16.08 -11.68
N PHE A 515 -33.47 15.59 -12.83
CA PHE A 515 -33.40 16.38 -14.06
C PHE A 515 -34.34 17.60 -13.95
N ASP A 516 -33.81 18.73 -13.51
CA ASP A 516 -34.47 20.04 -13.52
C ASP A 516 -33.72 21.00 -14.47
N THR A 517 -34.45 21.97 -14.99
CA THR A 517 -33.95 23.04 -15.87
C THR A 517 -33.91 24.39 -15.18
N ASP A 518 -34.23 24.42 -13.88
CA ASP A 518 -34.17 25.61 -13.04
C ASP A 518 -32.72 25.95 -12.64
N THR A 519 -32.52 27.07 -11.92
CA THR A 519 -31.18 27.54 -11.48
C THR A 519 -30.94 27.39 -9.97
N ASN A 520 -31.83 26.69 -9.28
CA ASN A 520 -31.83 26.44 -7.84
C ASN A 520 -31.23 25.06 -7.58
N PHE A 521 -29.90 25.02 -7.61
CA PHE A 521 -29.15 23.78 -7.47
C PHE A 521 -29.23 23.17 -6.07
N ASP A 522 -29.57 21.88 -6.02
CA ASP A 522 -29.58 21.09 -4.78
C ASP A 522 -28.18 20.90 -4.20
N PHE A 523 -27.20 20.68 -5.07
CA PHE A 523 -25.83 20.35 -4.74
C PHE A 523 -24.85 21.20 -5.55
N TRP A 524 -23.62 21.26 -5.05
CA TRP A 524 -22.53 22.02 -5.65
C TRP A 524 -21.28 21.16 -5.64
N VAL A 525 -20.48 21.27 -6.69
CA VAL A 525 -19.20 20.56 -6.78
C VAL A 525 -18.15 21.51 -7.32
N SER A 526 -16.89 21.20 -7.04
CA SER A 526 -15.77 22.06 -7.44
C SER A 526 -15.01 21.52 -8.65
N ASP A 527 -15.16 20.22 -8.92
CA ASP A 527 -14.40 19.50 -9.93
C ASP A 527 -15.11 19.56 -11.29
N PRO A 528 -14.34 19.49 -12.40
CA PRO A 528 -14.89 19.72 -13.73
C PRO A 528 -15.93 18.65 -14.10
N ALA A 529 -16.87 19.01 -14.96
CA ALA A 529 -17.90 18.09 -15.45
C ALA A 529 -17.36 17.01 -16.43
N SER A 530 -16.04 16.88 -16.58
CA SER A 530 -15.41 15.90 -17.47
C SER A 530 -14.05 15.51 -16.93
N ASN A 531 -13.62 14.28 -17.21
CA ASN A 531 -12.38 13.70 -16.74
C ASN A 531 -12.31 13.69 -15.21
N ASP A 532 -13.34 13.15 -14.57
CA ASP A 532 -13.53 13.15 -13.12
C ASP A 532 -14.08 11.79 -12.66
N LEU A 533 -13.51 11.26 -11.57
CA LEU A 533 -13.81 9.91 -11.12
C LEU A 533 -15.29 9.77 -10.77
N MET A 534 -15.85 10.71 -10.03
CA MET A 534 -17.20 10.63 -9.48
C MET A 534 -18.26 11.17 -10.43
N ASN A 535 -17.89 11.51 -11.67
CA ASN A 535 -18.78 12.07 -12.68
C ASN A 535 -18.84 11.23 -13.97
N ASP A 536 -17.68 10.82 -14.50
CA ASP A 536 -17.60 10.10 -15.78
C ASP A 536 -16.66 8.88 -15.75
N ASN A 537 -16.37 8.36 -14.55
CA ASN A 537 -15.51 7.20 -14.32
C ASN A 537 -14.08 7.37 -14.85
N ASP A 538 -13.65 8.60 -15.12
CA ASP A 538 -12.25 8.87 -15.46
C ASP A 538 -11.43 9.01 -14.16
N PHE A 539 -10.41 9.85 -14.13
CA PHE A 539 -9.48 9.85 -13.00
C PHE A 539 -9.88 10.79 -11.87
N ALA A 540 -9.50 10.43 -10.66
CA ALA A 540 -9.78 11.22 -9.45
C ALA A 540 -9.26 12.65 -9.58
N ARG A 541 -10.11 13.61 -9.24
CA ARG A 541 -9.77 15.03 -9.18
C ARG A 541 -9.44 15.46 -7.77
N ARG A 542 -9.06 16.73 -7.62
CA ARG A 542 -8.61 17.32 -6.35
C ARG A 542 -9.55 17.06 -5.16
N ALA A 543 -10.87 17.13 -5.34
CA ALA A 543 -11.80 16.96 -4.24
C ALA A 543 -11.92 15.49 -3.86
N ASP A 544 -11.97 14.60 -4.86
CA ASP A 544 -11.90 13.14 -4.67
C ASP A 544 -10.61 12.75 -3.94
N ARG A 545 -9.47 13.19 -4.47
CA ARG A 545 -8.13 12.90 -3.92
C ARG A 545 -8.04 13.37 -2.49
N ARG A 546 -8.53 14.57 -2.15
CA ARG A 546 -8.52 15.05 -0.76
C ARG A 546 -9.27 14.10 0.17
N ARG A 547 -10.45 13.62 -0.24
CA ARG A 547 -11.24 12.69 0.58
C ARG A 547 -10.56 11.33 0.71
N MET A 548 -10.02 10.80 -0.39
CA MET A 548 -9.26 9.55 -0.38
C MET A 548 -8.02 9.67 0.52
N THR A 549 -7.28 10.79 0.46
CA THR A 549 -6.14 11.09 1.34
C THR A 549 -6.58 11.15 2.80
N PHE A 550 -7.73 11.76 3.10
CA PHE A 550 -8.28 11.79 4.46
C PHE A 550 -8.51 10.37 5.00
N VAL A 551 -9.10 9.48 4.20
CA VAL A 551 -9.35 8.08 4.60
C VAL A 551 -8.05 7.29 4.78
N PHE A 552 -7.08 7.43 3.89
CA PHE A 552 -5.76 6.80 4.11
C PHE A 552 -5.04 7.35 5.35
N GLY A 553 -5.19 8.64 5.66
CA GLY A 553 -4.70 9.21 6.92
C GLY A 553 -5.39 8.67 8.18
N LEU A 554 -6.60 8.08 8.05
CA LEU A 554 -7.22 7.29 9.12
C LEU A 554 -6.62 5.89 9.19
N CYS A 555 -6.31 5.25 8.06
CA CYS A 555 -5.60 3.97 8.03
C CYS A 555 -4.24 4.06 8.73
N ASP A 556 -3.49 5.15 8.52
CA ASP A 556 -2.21 5.41 9.22
C ASP A 556 -2.35 5.43 10.74
N GLN A 557 -3.55 5.74 11.25
CA GLN A 557 -3.86 5.78 12.68
C GLN A 557 -4.53 4.49 13.19
N ALA A 558 -4.53 3.43 12.40
CA ALA A 558 -5.24 2.19 12.67
C ALA A 558 -6.77 2.39 12.87
N LYS A 559 -7.37 3.25 12.05
CA LYS A 559 -8.82 3.59 12.07
C LYS A 559 -9.52 3.30 10.74
N CYS A 560 -8.93 2.41 9.94
CA CYS A 560 -9.65 1.72 8.88
C CYS A 560 -10.34 0.47 9.48
#